data_AF-B0TSI3-F1
#
_entry.id   AF-B0TSI3-F1
#
_cell.length_a   1.000
_cell.length_b   1.000
_cell.length_c   1.000
_cell.angle_alpha   90.00
_cell.angle_beta   90.00
_cell.angle_gamma   90.00
#
_symmetry.space_group_name_H-M   'P 1'
#
loop_
_entity.id
_entity.type
_entity.pdbx_description
1 polymer ?
#
loop_
_entity_poly.entity_id
_entity_poly.type
_entity_poly.pdbx_seq_one_letter_code
_entity_poly.pdbx_strand_id
1 'polypeptide(L)'
;MTRNTVSSGFTLIEMVVVIIVLAILAIIAASKFINLGQDAEIASVQATGGAFKGGITLANVKWVSLGASGPADNLQVFHNDSNGQLDINLWGFPAQSYPPFESSPRLNNSNDCMSVWRTVLQDAPQVSNSANTPDAEYLATYIVPDQCRYLYLPEQTMSIYYDSRDGNVITDSDPNS
;
A
#
# COMPACT_ATOMS: atom_id res chain seq x y z
N MET A 1 -44.32 -35.98 -42.40
CA MET A 1 -44.88 -34.76 -41.78
C MET A 1 -43.71 -33.91 -41.30
N THR A 2 -43.22 -33.00 -42.15
CA THR A 2 -42.15 -32.05 -41.79
C THR A 2 -42.81 -30.77 -41.29
N ARG A 3 -42.68 -30.48 -39.99
CA ARG A 3 -43.13 -29.23 -39.39
C ARG A 3 -42.18 -28.11 -39.84
N ASN A 4 -42.66 -27.18 -40.66
CA ASN A 4 -41.97 -25.90 -40.88
C ASN A 4 -42.00 -25.10 -39.57
N THR A 5 -40.84 -24.92 -38.94
CA THR A 5 -40.67 -23.94 -37.86
C THR A 5 -40.46 -22.57 -38.50
N VAL A 6 -41.46 -21.70 -38.38
CA VAL A 6 -41.32 -20.29 -38.78
C VAL A 6 -40.31 -19.64 -37.83
N SER A 7 -39.15 -19.24 -38.35
CA SER A 7 -38.19 -18.41 -37.61
C SER A 7 -38.73 -16.98 -37.60
N SER A 8 -39.29 -16.54 -36.47
CA SER A 8 -39.64 -15.14 -36.24
C SER A 8 -38.35 -14.33 -36.11
N GLY A 9 -37.99 -13.57 -37.15
CA GLY A 9 -36.87 -12.63 -37.11
C GLY A 9 -37.19 -11.42 -36.23
N PHE A 10 -36.16 -10.89 -35.55
CA PHE A 10 -36.24 -9.61 -34.81
C PHE A 10 -36.52 -8.44 -35.75
N THR A 11 -37.28 -7.43 -35.29
CA THR A 11 -37.55 -6.24 -36.10
C THR A 11 -36.42 -5.21 -35.98
N LEU A 12 -36.20 -4.40 -37.03
CA LEU A 12 -35.19 -3.33 -37.01
C LEU A 12 -35.41 -2.34 -35.86
N ILE A 13 -36.66 -2.02 -35.56
CA ILE A 13 -36.99 -1.09 -34.47
C ILE A 13 -36.60 -1.66 -33.10
N GLU A 14 -36.71 -2.97 -32.92
CA GLU A 14 -36.37 -3.64 -31.66
C GLU A 14 -34.87 -3.58 -31.39
N MET A 15 -34.03 -3.74 -32.42
CA MET A 15 -32.58 -3.57 -32.29
C MET A 15 -32.21 -2.10 -32.00
N VAL A 16 -32.88 -1.14 -32.64
CA VAL A 16 -32.64 0.30 -32.41
C VAL A 16 -33.01 0.71 -30.98
N VAL A 17 -34.14 0.23 -30.45
CA VAL A 17 -34.54 0.52 -29.07
C VAL A 17 -33.53 -0.07 -28.08
N VAL A 18 -33.06 -1.30 -28.31
CA VAL A 18 -32.08 -1.95 -27.43
C VAL A 18 -30.78 -1.15 -27.35
N ILE A 19 -30.22 -0.72 -28.48
CA ILE A 19 -28.96 0.06 -28.46
C ILE A 19 -29.13 1.43 -27.78
N ILE A 20 -30.30 2.07 -27.92
CA ILE A 20 -30.60 3.34 -27.25
C ILE A 20 -30.66 3.14 -25.73
N VAL A 21 -31.34 2.09 -25.28
CA VAL A 21 -31.43 1.77 -23.85
C VAL A 21 -30.04 1.43 -23.29
N LEU A 22 -29.25 0.61 -23.99
CA LEU A 22 -27.89 0.28 -23.59
C LEU A 22 -26.99 1.53 -23.53
N ALA A 23 -27.14 2.47 -24.47
CA ALA A 23 -26.37 3.72 -24.46
C ALA A 23 -26.69 4.58 -23.22
N ILE A 24 -27.96 4.71 -22.85
CA ILE A 24 -28.37 5.48 -21.66
C ILE A 24 -27.82 4.82 -20.38
N LEU A 25 -27.95 3.49 -20.26
CA LEU A 25 -27.44 2.74 -19.11
C LEU A 25 -25.91 2.86 -18.99
N ALA A 26 -25.19 2.79 -20.12
CA ALA A 26 -23.74 2.91 -20.14
C ALA A 26 -23.26 4.28 -19.63
N ILE A 27 -23.93 5.37 -20.04
CA ILE A 27 -23.57 6.74 -19.61
C ILE A 27 -23.72 6.90 -18.09
N ILE A 28 -24.80 6.39 -17.50
CA ILE A 28 -25.05 6.48 -16.06
C ILE A 28 -24.08 5.59 -15.27
N ALA A 29 -23.79 4.39 -15.78
CA ALA A 29 -22.86 3.47 -15.13
C ALA A 29 -21.41 3.98 -15.16
N ALA A 30 -20.98 4.60 -16.27
CA ALA A 30 -19.62 5.09 -16.45
C ALA A 30 -19.23 6.16 -15.41
N SER A 31 -20.10 7.13 -15.14
CA SER A 31 -19.81 8.19 -14.16
C SER A 31 -19.67 7.65 -12.75
N LYS A 32 -20.54 6.70 -12.36
CA LYS A 32 -20.45 6.04 -11.05
C LYS A 32 -19.20 5.15 -10.93
N PHE A 33 -18.82 4.46 -12.00
CA PHE A 33 -17.65 3.58 -12.01
C PHE A 33 -16.35 4.36 -11.75
N ILE A 34 -16.21 5.57 -12.32
CA ILE A 34 -15.03 6.42 -12.11
C ILE A 34 -14.89 6.82 -10.62
N ASN A 35 -15.98 7.28 -9.98
CA ASN A 35 -15.95 7.67 -8.57
C ASN A 35 -15.61 6.49 -7.64
N LEU A 36 -16.17 5.30 -7.92
CA LEU A 36 -15.88 4.10 -7.15
C LEU A 36 -14.41 3.67 -7.26
N GLY A 37 -13.77 3.90 -8.42
CA GLY A 37 -12.34 3.66 -8.59
C GLY A 37 -11.51 4.54 -7.68
N GLN A 38 -11.77 5.86 -7.69
CA GLN A 38 -11.06 6.81 -6.82
C GLN A 38 -11.27 6.52 -5.33
N ASP A 39 -12.53 6.27 -4.92
CA ASP A 39 -12.84 5.92 -3.53
C ASP A 39 -12.13 4.63 -3.09
N ALA A 40 -11.99 3.64 -3.99
CA ALA A 40 -11.28 2.40 -3.71
C ALA A 40 -9.77 2.63 -3.55
N GLU A 41 -9.16 3.50 -4.35
CA GLU A 41 -7.75 3.86 -4.19
C GLU A 41 -7.49 4.58 -2.87
N ILE A 42 -8.32 5.57 -2.52
CA ILE A 42 -8.25 6.28 -1.23
C ILE A 42 -8.36 5.29 -0.07
N ALA A 43 -9.34 4.39 -0.11
CA ALA A 43 -9.53 3.38 0.92
C ALA A 43 -8.34 2.41 1.02
N SER A 44 -7.73 2.03 -0.12
CA SER A 44 -6.54 1.18 -0.16
C SER A 44 -5.33 1.84 0.51
N VAL A 45 -5.07 3.12 0.20
CA VAL A 45 -3.97 3.88 0.83
C VAL A 45 -4.21 4.05 2.34
N GLN A 46 -5.43 4.36 2.75
CA GLN A 46 -5.79 4.45 4.17
C GLN A 46 -5.62 3.12 4.91
N ALA A 47 -6.05 2.02 4.30
CA ALA A 47 -5.89 0.68 4.86
C ALA A 47 -4.41 0.29 5.00
N THR A 48 -3.61 0.55 3.95
CA THR A 48 -2.17 0.29 3.95
C THR A 48 -1.45 1.12 5.00
N GLY A 49 -1.74 2.42 5.08
CA GLY A 49 -1.17 3.32 6.10
C GLY A 49 -1.55 2.93 7.52
N GLY A 50 -2.80 2.53 7.74
CA GLY A 50 -3.28 2.00 9.02
C GLY A 50 -2.59 0.70 9.42
N ALA A 51 -2.43 -0.24 8.48
CA ALA A 51 -1.72 -1.50 8.70
C ALA A 51 -0.24 -1.24 9.02
N PHE A 52 0.41 -0.34 8.27
CA PHE A 52 1.79 0.04 8.49
C PHE A 52 1.98 0.66 9.88
N LYS A 53 1.13 1.62 10.27
CA LYS A 53 1.11 2.19 11.63
C LYS A 53 0.95 1.13 12.72
N GLY A 54 0.03 0.19 12.51
CA GLY A 54 -0.19 -0.94 13.42
C GLY A 54 1.06 -1.81 13.58
N GLY A 55 1.73 -2.13 12.48
CA GLY A 55 2.95 -2.93 12.51
C GLY A 55 4.15 -2.21 13.14
N ILE A 56 4.33 -0.91 12.89
CA ILE A 56 5.34 -0.08 13.59
C ILE A 56 5.08 -0.08 15.10
N THR A 57 3.82 0.09 15.50
CA THR A 57 3.42 0.06 16.92
C THR A 57 3.69 -1.31 17.54
N LEU A 58 3.41 -2.40 16.82
CA LEU A 58 3.67 -3.76 17.28
C LEU A 58 5.17 -4.01 17.49
N ALA A 59 6.02 -3.54 16.58
CA ALA A 59 7.46 -3.63 16.71
C ALA A 59 7.96 -2.88 17.96
N ASN A 60 7.45 -1.67 18.20
CA ASN A 60 7.76 -0.92 19.42
C ASN A 60 7.30 -1.65 20.69
N VAL A 61 6.08 -2.16 20.72
CA VAL A 61 5.56 -2.94 21.86
C VAL A 61 6.43 -4.18 22.12
N LYS A 62 6.88 -4.87 21.06
CA LYS A 62 7.78 -6.02 21.19
C LYS A 62 9.12 -5.60 21.82
N TRP A 63 9.70 -4.49 21.36
CA TRP A 63 10.94 -3.95 21.91
C TRP A 63 10.80 -3.57 23.40
N VAL A 64 9.73 -2.86 23.77
CA VAL A 64 9.44 -2.49 25.16
C VAL A 64 9.22 -3.73 26.03
N SER A 65 8.53 -4.76 25.51
CA SER A 65 8.23 -6.00 26.24
C SER A 65 9.47 -6.80 26.64
N LEU A 66 10.55 -6.70 25.85
CA LEU A 66 11.83 -7.33 26.18
C LEU A 66 12.66 -6.54 27.20
N GLY A 67 12.17 -5.37 27.65
CA GLY A 67 12.92 -4.48 28.53
C GLY A 67 14.16 -3.89 27.86
N ALA A 68 14.16 -3.83 26.52
CA ALA A 68 15.29 -3.28 25.78
C ALA A 68 15.44 -1.77 26.07
N SER A 69 16.67 -1.35 26.34
CA SER A 69 17.03 0.06 26.56
C SER A 69 18.15 0.42 25.59
N GLY A 70 17.81 0.58 24.32
CA GLY A 70 18.74 0.94 23.26
C GLY A 70 18.44 0.22 21.95
N PRO A 71 19.35 0.31 20.97
CA PRO A 71 19.23 -0.40 19.71
C PRO A 71 19.08 -1.91 19.94
N ALA A 72 18.20 -2.54 19.16
CA ALA A 72 18.05 -3.99 19.13
C ALA A 72 18.16 -4.47 17.69
N ASP A 73 19.12 -5.32 17.43
CA ASP A 73 19.40 -5.88 16.10
C ASP A 73 18.68 -7.22 15.95
N ASN A 74 18.19 -7.51 14.75
CA ASN A 74 17.47 -8.74 14.39
C ASN A 74 16.34 -9.12 15.37
N LEU A 75 15.59 -8.12 15.86
CA LEU A 75 14.48 -8.36 16.76
C LEU A 75 13.36 -9.09 16.02
N GLN A 76 13.05 -10.32 16.44
CA GLN A 76 11.93 -11.08 15.88
C GLN A 76 10.59 -10.44 16.27
N VAL A 77 9.94 -9.74 15.33
CA VAL A 77 8.62 -9.10 15.52
C VAL A 77 7.53 -9.87 14.79
N PHE A 78 7.79 -10.23 13.54
CA PHE A 78 6.86 -10.92 12.66
C PHE A 78 7.42 -12.30 12.29
N HIS A 79 6.58 -13.21 11.80
CA HIS A 79 7.01 -14.56 11.38
C HIS A 79 7.91 -15.28 12.42
N ASN A 80 8.45 -16.46 12.07
CA ASN A 80 9.41 -17.20 12.91
C ASN A 80 10.72 -17.48 12.15
N ASP A 81 11.01 -16.65 11.14
CA ASP A 81 12.19 -16.74 10.29
C ASP A 81 12.90 -15.37 10.19
N SER A 82 14.00 -15.31 9.45
CA SER A 82 14.76 -14.07 9.26
C SER A 82 13.98 -12.96 8.55
N ASN A 83 12.86 -13.25 7.88
CA ASN A 83 12.10 -12.26 7.11
C ASN A 83 11.21 -11.38 7.98
N GLY A 84 11.01 -11.74 9.25
CA GLY A 84 10.23 -10.95 10.19
C GLY A 84 11.05 -10.34 11.32
N GLN A 85 12.37 -10.29 11.13
CA GLN A 85 13.32 -9.61 12.02
C GLN A 85 13.41 -8.14 11.66
N LEU A 86 13.41 -7.25 12.65
CA LEU A 86 13.57 -5.82 12.45
C LEU A 86 14.75 -5.32 13.27
N ASP A 87 15.52 -4.41 12.70
CA ASP A 87 16.51 -3.65 13.45
C ASP A 87 15.85 -2.40 14.00
N ILE A 88 15.85 -2.30 15.32
CA ILE A 88 15.21 -1.25 16.09
C ILE A 88 16.27 -0.23 16.50
N ASN A 89 16.01 1.04 16.24
CA ASN A 89 16.92 2.13 16.59
C ASN A 89 16.92 2.44 18.10
N LEU A 90 17.70 3.44 18.50
CA LEU A 90 17.82 3.90 19.89
C LEU A 90 16.48 4.32 20.53
N TRP A 91 15.50 4.73 19.72
CA TRP A 91 14.20 5.20 20.18
C TRP A 91 13.13 4.11 20.24
N GLY A 92 13.49 2.86 19.91
CA GLY A 92 12.56 1.75 19.99
C GLY A 92 11.67 1.59 18.75
N PHE A 93 12.04 2.17 17.61
CA PHE A 93 11.28 2.05 16.36
C PHE A 93 12.07 1.39 15.23
N PRO A 94 11.40 0.72 14.28
CA PRO A 94 12.04 0.08 13.14
C PRO A 94 12.86 1.05 12.29
N ALA A 95 14.12 0.70 12.06
CA ALA A 95 15.02 1.44 11.18
C ALA A 95 15.30 0.70 9.87
N GLN A 96 15.52 -0.61 9.93
CA GLN A 96 15.77 -1.45 8.75
C GLN A 96 15.46 -2.94 9.02
N SER A 97 15.74 -3.81 8.05
CA SER A 97 15.54 -5.27 8.13
C SER A 97 16.54 -6.05 7.26
N TYR A 98 17.84 -5.81 7.40
CA TYR A 98 18.85 -6.58 6.64
C TYR A 98 20.13 -6.80 7.45
N PRO A 99 20.83 -7.94 7.26
CA PRO A 99 22.18 -8.14 7.77
C PRO A 99 23.21 -7.24 7.05
N PRO A 100 24.39 -6.98 7.63
CA PRO A 100 24.92 -7.47 8.91
C PRO A 100 24.51 -6.62 10.12
N PHE A 101 24.85 -7.09 11.33
CA PHE A 101 24.61 -6.38 12.60
C PHE A 101 25.08 -4.93 12.54
N GLU A 102 24.20 -4.01 12.91
CA GLU A 102 24.53 -2.60 13.12
C GLU A 102 24.36 -2.23 14.60
N SER A 103 25.44 -1.73 15.23
CA SER A 103 25.38 -1.31 16.63
C SER A 103 24.43 -0.14 16.89
N SER A 104 24.04 0.61 15.85
CA SER A 104 23.13 1.75 15.92
C SER A 104 22.37 1.90 14.60
N PRO A 105 21.37 1.03 14.35
CA PRO A 105 20.58 1.03 13.13
C PRO A 105 19.87 2.38 12.97
N ARG A 106 19.87 2.89 11.74
CA ARG A 106 19.26 4.18 11.37
C ARG A 106 18.48 4.02 10.09
N LEU A 107 17.37 4.74 10.00
CA LEU A 107 16.64 4.87 8.75
C LEU A 107 17.28 6.03 7.97
N ASN A 108 18.23 5.72 7.07
CA ASN A 108 19.11 6.71 6.47
C ASN A 108 19.20 6.65 4.95
N ASN A 109 18.52 5.70 4.33
CA ASN A 109 18.44 5.58 2.88
C ASN A 109 17.13 4.91 2.42
N SER A 110 16.84 4.95 1.11
CA SER A 110 15.59 4.37 0.57
C SER A 110 15.51 2.84 0.68
N ASN A 111 16.64 2.12 0.78
CA ASN A 111 16.61 0.67 0.98
C ASN A 111 16.11 0.33 2.38
N ASP A 112 16.47 1.13 3.38
CA ASP A 112 15.96 1.00 4.75
C ASP A 112 14.44 1.17 4.76
N CYS A 113 13.93 2.23 4.11
CA CYS A 113 12.49 2.45 3.93
C CYS A 113 11.80 1.22 3.33
N MET A 114 12.33 0.68 2.23
CA MET A 114 11.75 -0.51 1.60
C MET A 114 11.80 -1.74 2.52
N SER A 115 12.87 -1.89 3.29
CA SER A 115 13.05 -3.03 4.21
C SER A 115 12.03 -3.01 5.35
N VAL A 116 11.81 -1.83 5.94
CA VAL A 116 10.80 -1.64 6.99
C VAL A 116 9.42 -1.90 6.41
N TRP A 117 9.10 -1.31 5.25
CA TRP A 117 7.83 -1.53 4.56
C TRP A 117 7.51 -3.01 4.35
N ARG A 118 8.44 -3.75 3.73
CA ARG A 118 8.26 -5.17 3.39
C ARG A 118 8.15 -6.08 4.60
N THR A 119 8.77 -5.71 5.71
CA THR A 119 8.81 -6.54 6.92
C THR A 119 7.62 -6.27 7.83
N VAL A 120 7.23 -5.00 7.93
CA VAL A 120 6.12 -4.54 8.78
C VAL A 120 4.77 -4.95 8.19
N LEU A 121 4.63 -4.89 6.86
CA LEU A 121 3.41 -5.31 6.17
C LEU A 121 3.52 -6.79 5.76
N GLN A 122 2.66 -7.64 6.33
CA GLN A 122 2.67 -9.09 6.05
C GLN A 122 2.20 -9.45 4.63
N ASP A 123 1.39 -8.57 4.02
CA ASP A 123 0.96 -8.64 2.62
C ASP A 123 1.21 -7.26 2.00
N ALA A 124 2.49 -6.93 1.84
CA ALA A 124 2.92 -5.59 1.46
C ALA A 124 2.61 -5.32 -0.03
N PRO A 125 1.93 -4.20 -0.36
CA PRO A 125 1.96 -3.66 -1.72
C PRO A 125 3.39 -3.50 -2.20
N GLN A 126 3.61 -3.72 -3.51
CA GLN A 126 4.98 -3.69 -4.05
C GLN A 126 5.60 -2.30 -3.91
N VAL A 127 6.75 -2.24 -3.26
CA VAL A 127 7.50 -1.00 -3.02
C VAL A 127 8.84 -1.01 -3.77
N SER A 128 9.17 0.13 -4.38
CA SER A 128 10.43 0.36 -5.08
C SER A 128 11.07 1.69 -4.66
N ASN A 129 12.35 1.87 -5.00
CA ASN A 129 13.07 3.15 -4.92
C ASN A 129 13.12 3.89 -6.27
N SER A 130 12.40 3.39 -7.28
CA SER A 130 12.31 3.98 -8.61
C SER A 130 10.87 4.00 -9.11
N ALA A 131 10.41 5.18 -9.55
CA ALA A 131 9.07 5.41 -10.08
C ALA A 131 8.76 4.61 -11.37
N ASN A 132 9.80 4.10 -12.04
CA ASN A 132 9.67 3.39 -13.32
C ASN A 132 9.72 1.85 -13.15
N THR A 133 9.64 1.35 -11.92
CA THR A 133 9.65 -0.09 -11.68
C THR A 133 8.31 -0.68 -12.08
N PRO A 134 8.25 -1.66 -12.98
CA PRO A 134 7.00 -2.34 -13.31
C PRO A 134 6.34 -2.89 -12.05
N ASP A 135 5.02 -2.81 -11.98
CA ASP A 135 4.18 -3.36 -10.92
C ASP A 135 4.42 -2.78 -9.51
N ALA A 136 5.26 -1.75 -9.36
CA ALA A 136 5.39 -1.04 -8.09
C ALA A 136 4.14 -0.18 -7.83
N GLU A 137 3.56 -0.33 -6.64
CA GLU A 137 2.42 0.45 -6.17
C GLU A 137 2.88 1.65 -5.34
N TYR A 138 4.03 1.51 -4.66
CA TYR A 138 4.61 2.57 -3.84
C TYR A 138 6.07 2.85 -4.19
N LEU A 139 6.43 4.14 -4.13
CA LEU A 139 7.80 4.62 -4.21
C LEU A 139 8.30 5.04 -2.82
N ALA A 140 9.27 4.31 -2.29
CA ALA A 140 9.98 4.63 -1.07
C ALA A 140 11.06 5.69 -1.31
N THR A 141 10.89 6.84 -0.65
CA THR A 141 11.84 7.95 -0.66
C THR A 141 12.31 8.25 0.76
N TYR A 142 13.62 8.20 0.96
CA TYR A 142 14.23 8.82 2.12
C TYR A 142 14.28 10.34 1.92
N ILE A 143 13.59 11.09 2.79
CA ILE A 143 13.34 12.53 2.58
C ILE A 143 14.23 13.40 3.47
N VAL A 144 14.31 13.07 4.75
CA VAL A 144 15.07 13.76 5.80
C VAL A 144 15.55 12.69 6.79
N PRO A 145 16.54 13.00 7.64
CA PRO A 145 17.09 12.03 8.58
C PRO A 145 16.02 11.29 9.37
N ASP A 146 16.11 9.95 9.36
CA ASP A 146 15.22 9.03 10.06
C ASP A 146 13.76 9.00 9.55
N GLN A 147 13.48 9.56 8.36
CA GLN A 147 12.12 9.67 7.80
C GLN A 147 11.98 9.13 6.37
N CYS A 148 10.89 8.39 6.16
CA CYS A 148 10.49 7.88 4.85
C CYS A 148 9.17 8.50 4.40
N ARG A 149 9.05 8.68 3.08
CA ARG A 149 7.78 8.89 2.39
C ARG A 149 7.57 7.76 1.38
N TYR A 150 6.42 7.09 1.47
CA TYR A 150 5.95 6.09 0.52
C TYR A 150 4.89 6.74 -0.35
N LEU A 151 5.27 7.14 -1.56
CA LEU A 151 4.39 7.78 -2.53
C LEU A 151 3.56 6.73 -3.26
N TYR A 152 2.24 6.90 -3.32
CA TYR A 152 1.38 6.02 -4.11
C TYR A 152 1.57 6.33 -5.60
N LEU A 153 1.99 5.34 -6.38
CA LEU A 153 2.37 5.54 -7.78
C LEU A 153 1.19 5.75 -8.74
N PRO A 154 0.03 5.09 -8.58
CA PRO A 154 -1.13 5.34 -9.44
C PRO A 154 -1.64 6.79 -9.34
N GLU A 155 -1.56 7.39 -8.16
CA GLU A 155 -1.93 8.78 -7.91
C GLU A 155 -0.95 9.44 -6.91
N GLN A 156 0.02 10.19 -7.46
CA GLN A 156 1.20 10.69 -6.75
C GLN A 156 0.93 11.87 -5.80
N THR A 157 -0.34 12.20 -5.58
CA THR A 157 -0.76 13.13 -4.52
C THR A 157 -0.93 12.42 -3.18
N MET A 158 -1.19 11.10 -3.18
CA MET A 158 -1.35 10.31 -1.95
C MET A 158 -0.03 9.71 -1.47
N SER A 159 0.19 9.69 -0.15
CA SER A 159 1.41 9.12 0.43
C SER A 159 1.28 8.68 1.89
N ILE A 160 2.16 7.78 2.31
CA ILE A 160 2.32 7.41 3.72
C ILE A 160 3.68 7.92 4.19
N TYR A 161 3.70 8.67 5.28
CA TYR A 161 4.89 9.20 5.91
C TYR A 161 5.20 8.44 7.19
N TYR A 162 6.49 8.19 7.43
CA TYR A 162 6.99 7.51 8.62
C TYR A 162 8.19 8.25 9.21
N ASP A 163 8.14 8.53 10.51
CA ASP A 163 9.25 9.06 11.30
C ASP A 163 9.72 8.00 12.29
N SER A 164 10.93 7.47 12.09
CA SER A 164 11.47 6.44 12.98
C SER A 164 12.01 6.98 14.30
N ARG A 165 11.97 8.30 14.54
CA ARG A 165 12.44 8.91 15.80
C ARG A 165 11.38 8.82 16.90
N ASP A 166 10.12 8.87 16.51
CA ASP A 166 8.96 8.85 17.42
C ASP A 166 7.89 7.81 17.04
N GLY A 167 8.09 7.09 15.93
CA GLY A 167 7.17 6.07 15.44
C GLY A 167 5.93 6.63 14.76
N ASN A 168 5.90 7.94 14.49
CA ASN A 168 4.72 8.58 13.92
C ASN A 168 4.52 8.13 12.46
N VAL A 169 3.29 7.74 12.16
CA VAL A 169 2.85 7.38 10.81
C VAL A 169 1.66 8.25 10.46
N ILE A 170 1.79 8.99 9.36
CA ILE A 170 0.77 9.89 8.81
C ILE A 170 0.41 9.38 7.42
N THR A 171 -0.88 9.27 7.14
CA THR A 171 -1.37 8.88 5.82
C THR A 171 -2.06 10.08 5.20
N ASP A 172 -1.52 10.53 4.08
CA ASP A 172 -2.12 11.51 3.21
C ASP A 172 -2.85 10.78 2.08
N SER A 173 -4.17 10.81 2.13
CA SER A 173 -5.05 10.13 1.19
C SER A 173 -5.95 11.12 0.44
N ASP A 174 -5.66 12.42 0.48
CA ASP A 174 -6.42 13.40 -0.32
C ASP A 174 -5.82 13.48 -1.72
N PRO A 175 -6.54 13.05 -2.77
CA PRO A 175 -6.01 13.12 -4.13
C PRO A 175 -5.82 14.56 -4.64
N ASN A 176 -6.30 15.58 -3.92
CA ASN A 176 -6.23 16.99 -4.30
C ASN A 176 -5.28 17.84 -3.44
N SER A 177 -4.44 17.19 -2.60
CA SER A 177 -3.51 17.91 -1.72
C SER A 177 -2.36 18.62 -2.44
#